data_AF-A0A2X3JCH3-F1
#
_entry.id   AF-A0A2X3JCH3-F1
#
_cell.length_a   1.000
_cell.length_b   1.000
_cell.length_c   1.000
_cell.angle_alpha   90.00
_cell.angle_beta   90.00
_cell.angle_gamma   90.00
#
_symmetry.space_group_name_H-M   'P 1'
#
loop_
_entity.id
_entity.type
_entity.pdbx_description
1 polymer ?
#
loop_
_entity_poly.entity_id
_entity_poly.type
_entity_poly.pdbx_seq_one_letter_code
_entity_poly.pdbx_strand_id
1 'polypeptide(L)'
;MNQKHWPQPPKAVKAAYDLADGKYTAQNATTTQKGIVQLSSATNSTSETLAATPKAVKAVMDETNKKAPLNSPALTGTPNNTNSATGD
;
A
#
# COMPACT_ATOMS: atom_id res chain seq x y z
N MET A 1 27.07 2.46 53.40
CA MET A 1 27.23 2.43 51.92
C MET A 1 26.54 3.66 51.36
N ASN A 2 27.29 4.69 50.96
CA ASN A 2 26.70 5.91 50.43
C ASN A 2 26.24 5.67 48.99
N GLN A 3 24.94 5.80 48.76
CA GLN A 3 24.37 5.74 47.43
C GLN A 3 24.89 6.93 46.63
N LYS A 4 25.61 6.65 45.53
CA LYS A 4 26.04 7.69 44.61
C LYS A 4 24.81 8.26 43.94
N HIS A 5 24.44 9.49 44.32
CA HIS A 5 23.44 10.25 43.59
C HIS A 5 24.09 10.77 42.31
N TRP A 6 23.80 10.12 41.19
CA TRP A 6 24.23 10.61 39.88
C TRP A 6 23.45 11.87 39.53
N PRO A 7 24.10 12.91 38.98
CA PRO A 7 23.40 14.11 38.56
C PRO A 7 22.39 13.75 37.48
N GLN A 8 21.14 14.13 37.71
CA GLN A 8 20.09 14.04 36.70
C GLN A 8 20.46 14.96 35.52
N PRO A 9 20.20 14.54 34.27
CA PRO A 9 20.53 15.36 33.11
C PRO A 9 19.85 16.73 33.22
N PRO A 10 20.54 17.82 32.84
CA PRO A 10 19.98 19.17 32.88
C PRO A 10 18.63 19.20 32.15
N LYS A 11 17.66 19.92 32.72
CA LYS A 11 16.27 20.02 32.18
C LYS A 11 16.24 20.29 30.66
N ALA A 12 17.19 21.08 30.16
CA ALA A 12 17.34 21.39 28.73
C ALA A 12 17.71 20.18 27.87
N VAL A 13 18.54 19.25 28.37
CA VAL A 13 18.95 18.02 27.66
C VAL A 13 17.77 17.07 27.53
N LYS A 14 17.00 16.89 28.61
CA LYS A 14 15.78 16.08 28.56
C LYS A 14 14.74 16.69 27.61
N ALA A 15 14.53 18.00 27.66
CA ALA A 15 13.63 18.69 26.75
C ALA A 15 14.06 18.56 25.28
N ALA A 16 15.36 18.62 24.99
CA ALA A 16 15.87 18.40 23.64
C ALA A 16 15.66 16.95 23.16
N TYR A 17 15.82 15.97 24.05
CA TYR A 17 15.56 14.55 23.74
C TYR A 17 14.07 14.29 23.48
N ASP A 18 13.18 14.74 24.37
CA ASP A 18 11.72 14.60 24.22
C ASP A 18 11.23 15.32 22.93
N LEU A 19 11.83 16.46 22.59
CA LEU A 19 11.52 17.21 21.36
C LEU A 19 12.07 16.53 20.10
N ALA A 20 13.20 15.82 20.19
CA ALA A 20 13.74 15.03 19.09
C ALA A 20 12.92 13.76 18.85
N ASP A 21 12.50 13.09 19.93
CA ASP A 21 11.64 11.89 19.90
C ASP A 21 10.27 12.20 19.30
N GLY A 22 9.66 13.34 19.66
CA GLY A 22 8.37 13.77 19.14
C GLY A 22 8.36 14.27 17.68
N LYS A 23 9.53 14.49 17.05
CA LYS A 23 9.61 15.10 15.70
C LYS A 23 9.68 14.11 14.54
N TYR A 24 9.94 12.83 14.81
CA TYR A 24 10.19 11.83 13.76
C TYR A 24 9.26 10.62 13.78
N THR A 25 8.14 10.66 14.52
CA THR A 25 7.09 9.65 14.35
C THR A 25 6.32 9.96 13.05
N ALA A 26 6.69 9.30 11.95
CA ALA A 26 5.95 9.42 10.71
C ALA A 26 4.51 8.92 10.89
N GLN A 27 3.53 9.77 10.57
CA GLN A 27 2.12 9.40 10.60
C GLN A 27 1.73 8.62 9.34
N ASN A 28 0.66 7.83 9.42
CA ASN A 28 0.06 7.20 8.24
C ASN A 28 -0.47 8.27 7.29
N ALA A 29 -0.30 8.08 5.99
CA ALA A 29 -0.91 8.99 5.03
C ALA A 29 -2.43 8.78 4.98
N THR A 30 -3.16 9.87 4.81
CA THR A 30 -4.58 9.89 4.46
C THR A 30 -4.78 10.79 3.25
N THR A 31 -6.00 10.87 2.72
CA THR A 31 -6.31 11.80 1.62
C THR A 31 -6.22 13.27 2.02
N THR A 32 -6.29 13.56 3.32
CA THR A 32 -6.24 14.93 3.87
C THR A 32 -4.96 15.22 4.65
N GLN A 33 -4.18 14.20 5.00
CA GLN A 33 -2.96 14.30 5.80
C GLN A 33 -1.79 13.62 5.09
N LYS A 34 -0.67 14.34 4.96
CA LYS A 34 0.58 13.77 4.46
C LYS A 34 1.13 12.74 5.46
N GLY A 35 1.69 11.64 4.95
CA GLY A 35 2.28 10.58 5.77
C GLY A 35 2.96 9.51 4.92
N ILE A 36 3.21 8.33 5.49
CA ILE A 36 3.81 7.17 4.82
C ILE A 36 2.74 6.09 4.60
N VAL A 37 2.82 5.40 3.46
CA VAL A 37 2.01 4.21 3.12
C VAL A 37 2.90 3.13 2.53
N GLN A 38 2.52 1.87 2.70
CA GLN A 38 3.14 0.77 1.96
C GLN A 38 2.57 0.68 0.54
N LEU A 39 3.37 0.17 -0.38
CA LEU A 39 2.99 -0.01 -1.77
C LEU A 39 2.47 -1.43 -2.00
N SER A 40 1.43 -1.57 -2.82
CA SER A 40 0.92 -2.86 -3.27
C SER A 40 0.87 -2.94 -4.80
N SER A 41 1.15 -4.14 -5.32
CA SER A 41 0.97 -4.47 -6.74
C SER A 41 -0.26 -5.33 -7.01
N ALA A 42 -1.11 -5.58 -6.00
CA ALA A 42 -2.39 -6.23 -6.21
C ALA A 42 -3.31 -5.37 -7.09
N THR A 43 -4.06 -6.00 -8.00
CA THR A 43 -4.99 -5.33 -8.92
C THR A 43 -6.45 -5.40 -8.47
N ASN A 44 -6.74 -6.13 -7.39
CA ASN A 44 -8.07 -6.37 -6.84
C ASN A 44 -8.16 -6.07 -5.34
N SER A 45 -7.22 -5.26 -4.81
CA SER A 45 -7.17 -4.94 -3.38
C SER A 45 -8.32 -4.01 -2.98
N THR A 46 -8.92 -4.27 -1.81
CA THR A 46 -9.89 -3.39 -1.14
C THR A 46 -9.23 -2.53 -0.05
N SER A 47 -7.90 -2.55 0.04
CA SER A 47 -7.17 -1.86 1.10
C SER A 47 -7.17 -0.34 0.92
N GLU A 48 -7.59 0.39 1.95
CA GLU A 48 -7.52 1.86 1.99
C GLU A 48 -6.20 2.40 2.55
N THR A 49 -5.37 1.53 3.15
CA THR A 49 -4.09 1.90 3.79
C THR A 49 -2.85 1.71 2.90
N LEU A 50 -3.02 1.18 1.69
CA LEU A 50 -1.94 0.86 0.76
C LEU A 50 -2.09 1.67 -0.53
N ALA A 51 -0.99 2.17 -1.07
CA ALA A 51 -1.00 2.85 -2.37
C ALA A 51 -0.77 1.87 -3.52
N ALA A 52 -1.48 2.08 -4.62
CA ALA A 52 -1.29 1.32 -5.86
C ALA A 52 0.01 1.69 -6.55
N THR A 53 0.71 0.70 -7.09
CA THR A 53 1.93 0.89 -7.90
C THR A 53 1.61 1.11 -9.39
N PRO A 54 2.50 1.77 -10.17
CA PRO A 54 2.34 1.88 -11.63
C PRO A 54 2.18 0.53 -12.33
N LYS A 55 2.82 -0.53 -11.80
CA LYS A 55 2.65 -1.92 -12.28
C LYS A 55 1.20 -2.40 -12.18
N ALA A 56 0.54 -2.19 -11.04
CA ALA A 56 -0.85 -2.59 -10.85
C ALA A 56 -1.78 -1.80 -11.79
N VAL A 57 -1.58 -0.49 -11.90
CA VAL A 57 -2.37 0.37 -12.79
C VAL A 57 -2.21 -0.06 -14.24
N LYS A 58 -0.98 -0.34 -14.68
CA LYS A 58 -0.73 -0.83 -16.04
C LYS A 58 -1.43 -2.17 -16.30
N ALA A 59 -1.35 -3.12 -15.38
CA ALA A 59 -2.00 -4.42 -15.54
C ALA A 59 -3.53 -4.28 -15.69
N VAL A 60 -4.17 -3.42 -14.90
CA VAL A 60 -5.61 -3.13 -15.03
C VAL A 60 -5.93 -2.48 -16.39
N MET A 61 -5.10 -1.55 -16.85
CA MET A 61 -5.28 -0.90 -18.15
C MET A 61 -5.12 -1.90 -19.31
N ASP A 62 -4.10 -2.77 -19.26
CA ASP A 62 -3.86 -3.81 -20.25
C ASP A 62 -5.04 -4.78 -20.34
N GLU A 63 -5.60 -5.22 -19.19
CA GLU A 63 -6.80 -6.07 -19.16
C GLU A 63 -8.06 -5.34 -19.66
N THR A 64 -8.18 -4.04 -19.38
CA THR A 64 -9.32 -3.23 -19.86
C THR A 64 -9.30 -3.07 -21.37
N ASN A 65 -8.11 -2.92 -21.97
CA ASN A 65 -7.94 -2.81 -23.43
C ASN A 65 -8.26 -4.11 -24.19
N LYS A 66 -8.32 -5.25 -23.51
CA LYS A 66 -8.75 -6.54 -24.10
C LYS A 66 -10.26 -6.71 -24.17
N LYS A 67 -11.05 -5.79 -23.58
CA LYS A 67 -12.51 -5.90 -23.56
C LYS A 67 -13.07 -5.82 -24.98
N ALA A 68 -14.06 -6.65 -25.26
CA ALA A 68 -14.79 -6.63 -26.52
C ALA A 68 -15.52 -5.29 -26.71
N PRO A 69 -15.73 -4.83 -27.95
CA PRO A 69 -16.47 -3.60 -28.22
C PRO A 69 -17.91 -3.69 -27.69
N LEU A 70 -18.46 -2.57 -27.22
CA LEU A 70 -19.79 -2.50 -26.59
C LEU A 70 -20.93 -2.94 -27.52
N ASN A 71 -20.75 -2.80 -28.83
CA ASN A 71 -21.66 -3.26 -29.87
C ASN A 71 -21.34 -4.68 -30.37
N SER A 72 -20.81 -5.54 -29.49
CA SER A 72 -20.60 -6.94 -29.83
C SER A 72 -21.94 -7.58 -30.26
N PRO A 73 -21.98 -8.34 -31.37
CA PRO A 73 -23.15 -9.13 -31.72
C PRO A 73 -23.58 -10.00 -30.54
N ALA A 74 -24.88 -10.32 -30.45
CA ALA A 74 -25.36 -11.29 -29.46
C ALA A 74 -24.48 -12.55 -29.51
N LEU A 75 -24.06 -13.06 -28.34
CA LEU A 75 -23.32 -14.31 -28.27
C LEU A 75 -24.26 -15.46 -28.67
N THR A 76 -24.29 -15.82 -29.96
CA THR A 76 -25.16 -16.87 -30.51
C THR A 76 -24.52 -18.26 -30.53
N GLY A 77 -23.45 -18.47 -29.75
CA GLY A 77 -22.79 -19.76 -29.58
C GLY A 77 -22.70 -20.15 -28.10
N THR A 78 -22.76 -21.45 -27.82
CA THR A 78 -22.39 -22.00 -26.52
C THR A 78 -20.92 -21.65 -26.22
N PRO A 79 -20.59 -21.02 -25.08
CA PRO A 79 -19.20 -20.77 -24.70
C PRO A 79 -18.44 -22.10 -24.56
N ASN A 80 -17.52 -22.41 -25.47
CA ASN A 80 -16.63 -23.55 -25.32
C ASN A 80 -15.30 -23.09 -24.72
N ASN A 81 -15.18 -23.14 -23.40
CA ASN A 81 -13.88 -23.08 -22.75
C ASN A 81 -13.30 -24.50 -22.68
N THR A 82 -12.52 -24.90 -23.69
CA THR A 82 -11.66 -26.09 -23.60
C THR A 82 -10.20 -25.65 -23.56
N ASN A 83 -9.79 -25.12 -22.40
CA ASN A 83 -8.49 -25.49 -21.87
C ASN A 83 -8.55 -27.00 -21.55
N SER A 84 -8.31 -27.84 -22.55
CA SER A 84 -7.92 -29.22 -22.30
C SER A 84 -6.43 -29.21 -22.01
N ALA A 85 -6.07 -29.06 -20.73
CA ALA A 85 -4.77 -29.48 -20.26
C ALA A 85 -4.74 -31.02 -20.30
N THR A 86 -4.37 -31.59 -21.45
CA THR A 86 -4.00 -33.01 -21.53
C THR A 86 -2.61 -33.13 -20.93
N GLY A 87 -2.53 -33.66 -19.71
CA GLY A 87 -1.29 -34.21 -19.18
C GLY A 87 -1.04 -35.59 -19.76
N ASP A 88 0.17 -35.82 -20.24
CA ASP A 88 0.82 -37.12 -20.32
C ASP A 88 1.83 -37.24 -19.17
#